data_AF-A0A3D1ZI57-F1
#
_entry.id   AF-A0A3D1ZI57-F1
#
_cell.length_a   1.000
_cell.length_b   1.000
_cell.length_c   1.000
_cell.angle_alpha   90.00
_cell.angle_beta   90.00
_cell.angle_gamma   90.00
#
_symmetry.space_group_name_H-M   'P 1'
#
loop_
_entity.id
_entity.type
_entity.pdbx_description
1 polymer ?
#
loop_
_entity_poly.entity_id
_entity_poly.type
_entity_poly.pdbx_seq_one_letter_code
_entity_poly.pdbx_strand_id
1 'polypeptide(L)' 'MNLAGLRALNQQVEQEASFLRNLLDEIRKVIVGQDALVERVIIGLLADGHILLEGVPGLAKTLL' A
#
# COMPACT_ATOMS: atom_id res chain seq x y z
N MET A 1 3.80 14.56 -24.11
CA MET A 1 2.55 13.85 -23.76
C MET A 1 1.39 14.86 -23.81
N ASN A 2 0.23 14.49 -24.36
CA ASN A 2 -0.97 15.34 -24.39
C ASN A 2 -1.89 15.00 -23.18
N LEU A 3 -2.83 15.89 -22.86
CA LEU A 3 -3.77 15.71 -21.73
C LEU A 3 -4.62 14.44 -21.84
N ALA A 4 -4.97 14.03 -23.05
CA ALA A 4 -5.72 12.79 -23.30
C ALA A 4 -4.90 11.54 -22.91
N GLY A 5 -3.61 11.50 -23.28
CA GLY A 5 -2.72 10.40 -22.93
C GLY A 5 -2.45 10.28 -21.44
N LEU A 6 -2.30 11.41 -20.72
CA LEU A 6 -2.14 11.39 -19.27
C LEU A 6 -3.38 10.82 -18.55
N ARG A 7 -4.59 11.16 -19.03
CA ARG A 7 -5.84 10.63 -18.48
C ARG A 7 -5.97 9.13 -18.71
N ALA A 8 -5.68 8.66 -19.92
CA ALA A 8 -5.73 7.24 -20.25
C ALA A 8 -4.75 6.42 -19.40
N LEU A 9 -3.53 6.93 -19.19
CA LEU A 9 -2.55 6.30 -18.32
C LEU A 9 -3.04 6.22 -16.87
N ASN A 10 -3.54 7.32 -16.30
CA ASN A 10 -4.07 7.31 -14.93
C ASN A 10 -5.23 6.34 -14.77
N GLN A 11 -6.14 6.28 -15.75
CA GLN A 11 -7.25 5.33 -15.72
C GLN A 11 -6.76 3.88 -15.74
N GLN A 12 -5.75 3.57 -16.55
CA GLN A 12 -5.15 2.24 -16.57
C GLN A 12 -4.51 1.90 -15.21
N VAL A 13 -3.76 2.83 -14.60
CA VAL A 13 -3.19 2.64 -13.27
C VAL A 13 -4.28 2.40 -12.23
N GLU A 14 -5.38 3.16 -12.24
CA GLU A 14 -6.50 2.97 -11.31
C GLU A 14 -7.20 1.62 -11.45
N GLN A 15 -7.33 1.11 -12.68
CA GLN A 15 -7.90 -0.22 -12.94
C GLN A 15 -7.00 -1.32 -12.40
N GLU A 16 -5.71 -1.27 -12.68
CA GLU A 16 -4.73 -2.24 -12.20
C GLU A 16 -4.55 -2.18 -10.68
N ALA A 17 -4.63 -0.98 -10.09
CA ALA A 17 -4.51 -0.78 -8.64
C ALA A 17 -5.80 -1.12 -7.86
N SER A 18 -6.89 -1.48 -8.53
CA SER A 18 -8.20 -1.65 -7.90
C SER A 18 -8.23 -2.70 -6.77
N PHE A 19 -7.40 -3.75 -6.87
CA PHE A 19 -7.28 -4.79 -5.85
C PHE A 19 -6.69 -4.29 -4.53
N LEU A 20 -5.89 -3.21 -4.55
CA LEU A 20 -5.24 -2.66 -3.36
C LEU A 20 -6.26 -2.21 -2.31
N ARG A 21 -7.43 -1.73 -2.74
CA ARG A 21 -8.52 -1.37 -1.82
C ARG A 21 -8.98 -2.56 -1.00
N ASN A 22 -9.30 -3.67 -1.67
CA ASN A 22 -9.76 -4.89 -1.00
C ASN A 22 -8.67 -5.46 -0.08
N LEU A 23 -7.41 -5.44 -0.53
CA LEU A 23 -6.27 -5.88 0.29
C LEU A 23 -6.13 -5.04 1.56
N LEU A 24 -6.15 -3.71 1.44
CA LEU A 24 -6.06 -2.80 2.57
C LEU A 24 -7.22 -2.99 3.55
N ASP A 25 -8.43 -3.20 3.04
CA ASP A 25 -9.62 -3.39 3.87
C ASP A 25 -9.56 -4.69 4.68
N GLU A 26 -8.99 -5.77 4.12
CA GLU A 26 -8.73 -7.00 4.88
C GLU A 26 -7.66 -6.81 5.95
N ILE A 27 -6.57 -6.10 5.63
CA ILE A 27 -5.49 -5.81 6.58
C ILE A 27 -5.99 -5.00 7.78
N ARG A 28 -6.85 -4.00 7.54
CA ARG A 28 -7.44 -3.13 8.58
C ARG A 28 -8.29 -3.86 9.62
N LYS A 29 -8.75 -5.08 9.32
CA LYS A 29 -9.51 -5.90 10.30
C LYS A 29 -8.63 -6.40 11.44
N VAL A 30 -7.32 -6.53 11.21
CA VAL A 30 -6.35 -7.06 12.18
C VAL A 30 -5.41 -5.96 12.69
N ILE A 31 -5.02 -5.04 11.79
CA ILE A 31 -4.07 -3.98 12.08
C ILE A 31 -4.82 -2.64 12.24
N VAL A 32 -4.83 -2.11 13.45
CA VAL A 32 -5.53 -0.86 13.80
C VAL A 32 -4.53 0.27 13.98
N GLY A 33 -4.79 1.42 13.34
CA GLY A 33 -4.03 2.66 13.54
C GLY A 33 -2.65 2.72 12.88
N GLN A 34 -2.36 1.82 11.93
CA GLN A 34 -1.08 1.73 11.23
C GLN A 34 -1.20 1.87 9.71
N ASP A 35 -2.19 2.63 9.20
CA ASP A 35 -2.45 2.76 7.75
C ASP A 35 -1.19 3.16 6.95
N ALA A 36 -0.46 4.19 7.41
CA ALA A 36 0.73 4.67 6.72
C ALA A 36 1.87 3.65 6.67
N LEU A 37 1.97 2.76 7.68
CA LEU A 37 2.97 1.71 7.70
C LEU A 37 2.61 0.60 6.71
N VAL A 38 1.34 0.16 6.73
CA VAL A 38 0.80 -0.84 5.81
C VAL A 38 0.99 -0.39 4.36
N GLU A 39 0.65 0.86 4.05
CA GLU A 39 0.84 1.45 2.71
C GLU A 39 2.32 1.39 2.28
N ARG A 40 3.25 1.75 3.16
CA ARG A 40 4.70 1.69 2.86
C ARG A 40 5.17 0.26 2.62
N VAL A 41 4.66 -0.72 3.38
CA VAL A 41 4.97 -2.14 3.17
C VAL A 41 4.53 -2.60 1.80
N ILE A 42 3.30 -2.27 1.40
CA ILE A 42 2.76 -2.60 0.08
C ILE A 42 3.59 -1.93 -1.02
N ILE A 43 3.96 -0.65 -0.85
CA ILE A 43 4.82 0.05 -1.82
C ILE A 43 6.17 -0.65 -1.97
N GLY A 44 6.82 -1.01 -0.86
CA GLY A 44 8.10 -1.73 -0.92
C GLY A 44 7.95 -3.09 -1.61
N LEU A 45 6.88 -3.84 -1.31
CA LEU A 45 6.60 -5.12 -1.95
C LEU A 45 6.42 -4.98 -3.47
N LEU A 46 5.63 -4.01 -3.92
CA LEU A 46 5.34 -3.80 -5.35
C LEU A 46 6.54 -3.25 -6.13
N ALA A 47 7.46 -2.56 -5.44
CA ALA A 47 8.64 -1.96 -6.04
C ALA A 47 9.91 -2.83 -5.92
N ASP A 48 9.79 -4.08 -5.46
CA ASP A 48 10.93 -4.95 -5.10
C ASP A 48 11.94 -4.25 -4.16
N GLY A 49 11.43 -3.42 -3.25
CA GLY A 49 12.18 -2.67 -2.27
C GLY A 49 12.39 -3.43 -0.96
N HIS A 50 13.36 -2.95 -0.16
CA HIS A 50 13.61 -3.46 1.18
C HIS A 50 13.11 -2.46 2.24
N ILE A 51 12.50 -2.96 3.30
CA ILE A 51 11.96 -2.16 4.40
C ILE A 51 12.56 -2.63 5.71
N LEU A 52 13.03 -1.68 6.51
CA LEU A 52 13.40 -1.91 7.91
C LEU A 52 12.29 -1.36 8.80
N LEU A 53 11.70 -2.24 9.62
CA LEU A 53 10.64 -1.87 10.57
C LEU A 53 11.23 -1.64 11.97
N GLU A 54 11.50 -0.39 12.31
CA GLU A 54 12.01 0.01 13.63
C GLU A 54 10.90 0.63 14.50
N GLY A 55 10.96 0.43 15.82
CA GLY A 55 9.99 0.98 16.79
C GLY A 55 10.08 0.33 18.17
N VAL A 56 9.35 0.84 19.15
CA VAL A 56 9.28 0.26 20.50
C VAL A 56 8.40 -1.02 20.53
N PRO A 57 8.58 -1.92 21.53
CA PRO A 57 7.75 -3.12 21.66
C PRO A 57 6.26 -2.79 21.77
N GLY A 58 5.39 -3.66 21.23
CA GLY A 58 3.93 -3.52 21.34
C GLY A 58 3.23 -2.73 20.23
N LEU A 59 3.95 -2.22 19.23
CA LEU A 59 3.38 -1.47 18.09
C LEU A 59 2.88 -2.35 16.93
N ALA A 60 2.40 -3.56 17.22
CA ALA A 60 1.91 -4.52 16.24
C ALA A 60 2.91 -4.92 15.13
N LYS A 61 4.23 -4.68 15.29
CA LYS A 61 5.27 -5.03 14.32
C LYS A 61 5.37 -6.52 13.95
N THR A 62 4.86 -7.40 14.81
CA THR A 62 4.81 -8.86 14.60
C THR A 62 3.49 -9.33 13.98
N LEU A 63 2.47 -8.47 13.97
CA LEU A 63 1.16 -8.76 13.36
C LEU A 63 1.08 -8.32 11.90
N LEU A 64 2.05 -7.52 11.44
CA LEU A 64 2.34 -7.23 10.04
C LEU A 64 3.15 -8.37 9.42
#